data_AF-A0AA42P5J0-F1
#
_entry.id   AF-A0AA42P5J0-F1
#
_cell.length_a   1.000
_cell.length_b   1.000
_cell.length_c   1.000
_cell.angle_alpha   90.00
_cell.angle_beta   90.00
_cell.angle_gamma   90.00
#
_symmetry.space_group_name_H-M   'P 1'
#
loop_
_entity.id
_entity.type
_entity.pdbx_description
1 polymer ?
#
loop_
_entity_poly.entity_id
_entity_poly.type
_entity_poly.pdbx_seq_one_letter_code
_entity_poly.pdbx_strand_id
1 'polypeptide(L)'
;MSHDDFGLGLHDINNAGVYAIDSDDIDALAAAMRDAGLKVIRIDLEGVADKRTLLARLAAQLDFPAGFGGNWDALSDNLRDLQWLPANGYALFLADVDALRAATQKDFDTLLEVMDETSRDWVGRDVPFWVFLSQSA
;
A
#
# COMPACT_ATOMS: atom_id res chain seq x y z
N MET A 1 -18.41 15.70 13.96
CA MET A 1 -17.22 16.37 13.43
C MET A 1 -16.05 15.48 13.79
N SER A 2 -15.71 14.53 12.93
CA SER A 2 -14.53 13.70 13.16
C SER A 2 -13.30 14.57 12.93
N HIS A 3 -12.47 14.66 13.97
CA HIS A 3 -11.18 15.34 13.90
C HIS A 3 -10.23 14.39 13.17
N ASP A 4 -10.03 14.64 11.89
CA ASP A 4 -8.96 14.01 11.12
C ASP A 4 -7.66 14.69 11.57
N ASP A 5 -6.96 14.09 12.54
CA ASP A 5 -5.72 14.64 13.13
C ASP A 5 -4.63 14.90 12.07
N PHE A 6 -4.72 14.20 10.93
CA PHE A 6 -3.77 14.26 9.82
C PHE A 6 -4.20 15.21 8.67
N GLY A 7 -5.42 15.73 8.67
CA GLY A 7 -5.93 16.60 7.59
C GLY A 7 -6.02 15.93 6.20
N LEU A 8 -5.93 14.60 6.13
CA LEU A 8 -5.95 13.80 4.90
C LEU A 8 -7.37 13.48 4.42
N GLY A 9 -8.37 13.72 5.28
CA GLY A 9 -9.76 13.41 4.95
C GLY A 9 -9.96 11.90 4.83
N LEU A 10 -9.40 11.13 5.76
CA LEU A 10 -9.44 9.66 5.79
C LEU A 10 -10.86 9.11 5.91
N HIS A 11 -11.80 9.98 6.26
CA HIS A 11 -13.23 9.72 6.32
C HIS A 11 -13.92 9.72 4.95
N ASP A 12 -13.27 10.25 3.91
CA ASP A 12 -13.80 10.26 2.55
C ASP A 12 -13.05 9.24 1.68
N ILE A 13 -13.79 8.24 1.20
CA ILE A 13 -13.23 7.19 0.34
C ILE A 13 -12.68 7.73 -0.99
N ASN A 14 -13.18 8.87 -1.50
CA ASN A 14 -12.69 9.46 -2.74
C ASN A 14 -11.29 10.06 -2.57
N ASN A 15 -10.86 10.29 -1.33
CA ASN A 15 -9.48 10.66 -1.03
C ASN A 15 -8.54 9.44 -0.98
N ALA A 16 -9.04 8.20 -1.05
CA ALA A 16 -8.18 7.02 -0.99
C ALA A 16 -7.23 6.98 -2.20
N GLY A 17 -5.94 6.80 -1.92
CA GLY A 17 -4.89 6.92 -2.93
C GLY A 17 -3.52 6.65 -2.35
N VAL A 18 -2.50 7.10 -3.08
CA VAL A 18 -1.09 6.92 -2.71
C VAL A 18 -0.55 8.22 -2.11
N TYR A 19 -0.04 8.15 -0.88
CA TYR A 19 0.44 9.28 -0.10
C TYR A 19 1.88 9.05 0.36
N ALA A 20 2.69 10.10 0.37
CA ALA A 20 3.99 10.08 1.01
C ALA A 20 3.87 10.62 2.44
N ILE A 21 4.41 9.89 3.41
CA ILE A 21 4.42 10.25 4.84
C ILE A 21 5.84 10.13 5.38
N ASP A 22 6.09 10.69 6.57
CA ASP A 22 7.33 10.43 7.29
C ASP A 22 7.29 9.04 7.94
N SER A 23 8.46 8.44 8.16
CA SER A 23 8.56 7.15 8.85
C SER A 23 8.05 7.22 10.30
N ASP A 24 8.16 8.38 10.97
CA ASP A 24 7.64 8.60 12.32
C ASP A 24 6.10 8.54 12.37
N ASP A 25 5.42 8.97 11.29
CA ASP A 25 3.96 9.00 11.19
C ASP A 25 3.34 7.61 10.92
N ILE A 26 4.12 6.62 10.47
CA ILE A 26 3.61 5.28 10.12
C ILE A 26 2.87 4.67 11.30
N ASP A 27 3.42 4.74 12.51
CA ASP A 27 2.85 4.08 13.67
C ASP A 27 1.54 4.72 14.11
N ALA A 28 1.49 6.06 14.14
CA ALA A 28 0.30 6.81 14.48
C ALA A 28 -0.82 6.59 13.44
N LEU A 29 -0.49 6.69 12.16
CA LEU A 29 -1.46 6.54 11.07
C LEU A 29 -1.97 5.09 10.97
N ALA A 30 -1.08 4.11 11.13
CA ALA A 30 -1.46 2.70 11.21
C ALA A 30 -2.36 2.40 12.42
N ALA A 31 -2.18 3.08 13.55
CA ALA A 31 -3.09 2.94 14.68
C ALA A 31 -4.47 3.52 14.34
N ALA A 32 -4.52 4.72 13.74
CA ALA A 32 -5.77 5.36 13.31
C ALA A 32 -6.54 4.51 12.28
N MET A 33 -5.84 3.93 11.30
CA MET A 33 -6.47 3.07 10.29
C MET A 33 -7.06 1.79 10.90
N ARG A 34 -6.39 1.19 11.90
CA ARG A 34 -6.93 0.03 12.63
C ARG A 34 -8.15 0.40 13.44
N ASP A 35 -8.14 1.56 14.09
CA ASP A 35 -9.29 2.07 14.87
C ASP A 35 -10.51 2.32 13.97
N ALA A 36 -10.28 2.83 12.76
CA ALA A 36 -11.30 2.95 11.72
C ALA A 36 -11.78 1.60 11.14
N GLY A 37 -11.21 0.47 11.58
CA GLY A 37 -11.60 -0.88 11.16
C GLY A 37 -10.97 -1.37 9.86
N LEU A 38 -9.94 -0.69 9.35
CA LEU A 38 -9.21 -1.10 8.15
C LEU A 38 -8.14 -2.14 8.46
N LYS A 39 -7.86 -2.98 7.47
CA LYS A 39 -6.75 -3.94 7.50
C LYS A 39 -5.45 -3.19 7.21
N VAL A 40 -4.66 -2.99 8.27
CA VAL A 40 -3.32 -2.40 8.14
C VAL A 40 -2.28 -3.45 7.81
N ILE A 41 -1.53 -3.20 6.74
CA ILE A 41 -0.49 -4.08 6.22
C ILE A 41 0.79 -3.24 6.10
N ARG A 42 1.78 -3.57 6.93
CA ARG A 42 3.10 -2.91 6.89
C ARG A 42 4.05 -3.75 6.06
N ILE A 43 4.75 -3.11 5.13
CA ILE A 43 5.63 -3.73 4.15
C ILE A 43 6.97 -3.04 4.28
N ASP A 44 7.91 -3.75 4.87
CA ASP A 44 9.30 -3.32 4.97
C ASP A 44 10.00 -3.55 3.62
N LEU A 45 10.45 -2.45 3.00
CA LEU A 45 11.24 -2.49 1.78
C LEU A 45 12.73 -2.18 2.04
N GLU A 46 13.16 -2.23 3.30
CA GLU A 46 14.58 -2.11 3.65
C GLU A 46 15.43 -3.12 2.84
N GLY A 47 16.44 -2.61 2.13
CA GLY A 47 17.34 -3.40 1.30
C GLY A 47 16.72 -3.97 0.01
N VAL A 48 15.48 -3.60 -0.34
CA VAL A 48 14.86 -3.99 -1.60
C VAL A 48 15.33 -3.06 -2.72
N ALA A 49 16.19 -3.56 -3.59
CA ALA A 49 16.76 -2.81 -4.71
C ALA A 49 16.35 -3.33 -6.09
N ASP A 50 15.61 -4.45 -6.16
CA ASP A 50 15.26 -5.12 -7.41
C ASP A 50 13.76 -5.48 -7.45
N LYS A 51 13.17 -5.38 -8.65
CA LYS A 51 11.78 -5.78 -8.92
C LYS A 51 11.43 -7.16 -8.37
N ARG A 52 12.30 -8.15 -8.57
CA ARG A 52 12.02 -9.53 -8.17
C ARG A 52 11.85 -9.68 -6.66
N THR A 53 12.71 -8.99 -5.90
CA THR A 53 12.68 -8.96 -4.44
C THR A 53 11.49 -8.16 -3.95
N LEU A 54 11.19 -7.01 -4.58
CA LEU A 54 10.01 -6.21 -4.32
C LEU A 54 8.72 -7.02 -4.44
N LEU A 55 8.52 -7.67 -5.59
CA LEU A 55 7.32 -8.46 -5.84
C LEU A 55 7.18 -9.63 -4.87
N ALA A 56 8.30 -10.29 -4.52
CA ALA A 56 8.30 -11.36 -3.54
C ALA A 56 7.96 -10.85 -2.12
N ARG A 57 8.48 -9.67 -1.73
CA ARG A 57 8.18 -9.03 -0.45
C ARG A 57 6.71 -8.63 -0.35
N LEU A 58 6.17 -8.00 -1.39
CA LEU A 58 4.75 -7.64 -1.48
C LEU A 58 3.87 -8.89 -1.35
N ALA A 59 4.13 -9.91 -2.15
CA ALA A 59 3.38 -11.17 -2.13
C ALA A 59 3.40 -11.83 -0.74
N ALA A 60 4.56 -11.83 -0.07
CA ALA A 60 4.67 -12.40 1.28
C ALA A 60 3.87 -11.61 2.33
N GLN A 61 3.94 -10.27 2.31
CA GLN A 61 3.25 -9.42 3.30
C GLN A 61 1.74 -9.35 3.07
N LEU A 62 1.30 -9.52 1.81
CA LEU A 62 -0.11 -9.57 1.41
C LEU A 62 -0.67 -11.00 1.40
N ASP A 63 0.08 -11.97 1.93
CA ASP A 63 -0.32 -13.39 2.03
C ASP A 63 -0.85 -13.95 0.69
N PHE A 64 -0.21 -13.58 -0.43
CA PHE A 64 -0.65 -13.98 -1.75
C PHE A 64 -0.62 -15.52 -1.88
N PRO A 65 -1.61 -16.11 -2.56
CA PRO A 65 -1.69 -17.55 -2.71
C PRO A 65 -0.50 -18.11 -3.49
N ALA A 66 -0.22 -19.40 -3.24
CA ALA A 66 0.80 -20.13 -3.96
C ALA A 66 0.48 -20.12 -5.47
N GLY A 67 1.44 -19.66 -6.29
CA GLY A 67 1.24 -19.49 -7.74
C GLY A 67 1.35 -18.06 -8.23
N PHE A 68 1.65 -17.08 -7.36
CA PHE A 68 1.94 -15.71 -7.76
C PHE A 68 2.99 -15.65 -8.91
N GLY A 69 2.61 -15.02 -10.02
CA GLY A 69 3.39 -15.01 -11.27
C GLY A 69 4.72 -14.26 -11.21
N GLY A 70 4.93 -13.43 -10.17
CA GLY A 70 6.19 -12.68 -10.00
C GLY A 70 6.38 -11.54 -11.00
N ASN A 71 5.28 -10.93 -11.46
CA ASN A 71 5.24 -9.85 -12.44
C ASN A 71 4.19 -8.78 -12.07
N TRP A 72 4.29 -7.60 -12.70
CA TRP A 72 3.44 -6.43 -12.38
C TRP A 72 1.95 -6.69 -12.65
N ASP A 73 1.66 -7.40 -13.74
CA ASP A 73 0.30 -7.80 -14.10
C ASP A 73 -0.33 -8.70 -13.03
N ALA A 74 0.40 -9.72 -12.59
CA ALA A 74 -0.04 -10.57 -11.48
C ALA A 74 -0.19 -9.79 -10.17
N LEU A 75 0.67 -8.80 -9.89
CA LEU A 75 0.53 -7.95 -8.71
C LEU A 75 -0.78 -7.15 -8.77
N SER A 76 -1.04 -6.48 -9.89
CA SER A 76 -2.27 -5.70 -10.10
C SER A 76 -3.52 -6.56 -9.96
N ASP A 77 -3.54 -7.74 -10.59
CA ASP A 77 -4.66 -8.69 -10.51
C ASP A 77 -4.93 -9.13 -9.06
N ASN A 78 -3.88 -9.57 -8.34
CA ASN A 78 -4.03 -10.02 -6.96
C ASN A 78 -4.40 -8.86 -6.01
N LEU A 79 -3.88 -7.65 -6.21
CA LEU A 79 -4.24 -6.48 -5.42
C LEU A 79 -5.70 -6.04 -5.62
N ARG A 80 -6.26 -6.27 -6.81
CA ARG A 80 -7.67 -6.00 -7.14
C ARG A 80 -8.61 -7.10 -6.67
N ASP A 81 -8.08 -8.27 -6.37
CA ASP A 81 -8.82 -9.46 -5.97
C ASP A 81 -8.25 -10.06 -4.68
N LEU A 82 -8.30 -9.29 -3.59
CA LEU A 82 -7.84 -9.71 -2.25
C LEU A 82 -8.84 -10.64 -1.55
N GLN A 83 -9.44 -11.59 -2.27
CA GLN A 83 -10.49 -12.46 -1.77
C GLN A 83 -10.07 -13.34 -0.57
N TRP A 84 -8.77 -13.66 -0.45
CA TRP A 84 -8.21 -14.41 0.68
C TRP A 84 -7.97 -13.56 1.93
N LEU A 85 -8.01 -12.22 1.80
CA LEU A 85 -7.84 -11.28 2.91
C LEU A 85 -9.06 -10.37 3.08
N PRO A 86 -10.28 -10.91 3.31
CA PRO A 86 -11.48 -10.10 3.41
C PRO A 86 -11.37 -9.05 4.53
N ALA A 87 -11.58 -7.79 4.18
CA ALA A 87 -11.58 -6.65 5.09
C ALA A 87 -12.56 -5.58 4.64
N ASN A 88 -12.93 -4.67 5.56
CA ASN A 88 -13.78 -3.52 5.28
C ASN A 88 -13.05 -2.43 4.47
N GLY A 89 -11.72 -2.52 4.38
CA GLY A 89 -10.83 -1.57 3.74
C GLY A 89 -9.38 -1.95 4.02
N TYR A 90 -8.46 -1.41 3.25
CA TYR A 90 -7.04 -1.74 3.33
C TYR A 90 -6.20 -0.47 3.50
N ALA A 91 -5.15 -0.57 4.30
CA ALA A 91 -4.15 0.48 4.44
C ALA A 91 -2.76 -0.17 4.37
N LEU A 92 -2.09 0.03 3.25
CA LEU A 92 -0.75 -0.46 2.97
C LEU A 92 0.26 0.62 3.36
N PHE A 93 1.28 0.22 4.11
CA PHE A 93 2.38 1.09 4.50
C PHE A 93 3.68 0.49 3.95
N LEU A 94 4.29 1.16 2.98
CA LEU A 94 5.56 0.78 2.39
C LEU A 94 6.65 1.59 3.07
N ALA A 95 7.41 0.93 3.95
CA ALA A 95 8.52 1.53 4.67
C ALA A 95 9.82 1.43 3.86
N ASP A 96 10.73 2.39 4.07
CA ASP A 96 12.09 2.42 3.49
C ASP A 96 12.11 2.27 1.95
N VAL A 97 11.35 3.10 1.24
CA VAL A 97 11.28 3.07 -0.23
C VAL A 97 12.51 3.65 -0.94
N ASP A 98 13.44 4.27 -0.21
CA ASP A 98 14.60 4.99 -0.74
C ASP A 98 15.54 4.11 -1.54
N ALA A 99 15.87 2.93 -1.01
CA ALA A 99 16.75 1.96 -1.67
C ALA A 99 16.16 1.52 -3.02
N LEU A 100 14.85 1.25 -3.04
CA LEU A 100 14.13 0.87 -4.25
C LEU A 100 14.11 2.01 -5.27
N ARG A 101 13.76 3.21 -4.83
CA ARG A 101 13.70 4.41 -5.68
C ARG A 101 15.08 4.73 -6.29
N ALA A 102 16.14 4.63 -5.49
CA ALA A 102 17.51 4.90 -5.92
C ALA A 102 18.04 3.83 -6.89
N ALA A 103 17.73 2.55 -6.65
CA ALA A 103 18.18 1.46 -7.50
C ALA A 103 17.40 1.38 -8.82
N THR A 104 16.07 1.55 -8.77
CA THR A 104 15.20 1.45 -9.93
C THR A 104 14.00 2.39 -9.85
N GLN A 105 14.22 3.63 -10.29
CA GLN A 105 13.15 4.61 -10.39
C GLN A 105 12.01 4.16 -11.31
N LYS A 106 12.31 3.41 -12.38
CA LYS A 106 11.30 2.92 -13.32
C LYS A 106 10.37 1.89 -12.68
N ASP A 107 10.92 0.92 -11.94
CA ASP A 107 10.09 -0.07 -11.26
C ASP A 107 9.31 0.56 -10.10
N PHE A 108 9.89 1.56 -9.42
CA PHE A 108 9.18 2.34 -8.42
C PHE A 108 7.99 3.12 -9.02
N ASP A 109 8.18 3.77 -10.16
CA ASP A 109 7.10 4.48 -10.86
C ASP A 109 5.95 3.53 -11.25
N THR A 110 6.28 2.37 -11.84
CA THR A 110 5.30 1.33 -12.15
C THR A 110 4.59 0.79 -10.90
N LEU A 111 5.28 0.65 -9.76
CA LEU A 111 4.64 0.28 -8.51
C LEU A 111 3.58 1.32 -8.09
N LEU A 112 3.92 2.61 -8.17
CA LEU A 112 3.00 3.69 -7.84
C LEU A 112 1.78 3.70 -8.75
N GLU A 113 1.98 3.52 -10.05
CA GLU A 113 0.89 3.40 -11.03
C GLU A 113 -0.05 2.24 -10.65
N VAL A 114 0.50 1.04 -10.42
CA VAL A 114 -0.31 -0.14 -10.03
C VAL A 114 -1.08 0.12 -8.73
N MET A 115 -0.46 0.74 -7.73
CA MET A 115 -1.10 1.04 -6.45
C MET A 115 -2.21 2.09 -6.59
N ASP A 116 -2.00 3.14 -7.36
CA ASP A 116 -2.99 4.18 -7.65
C ASP A 116 -4.19 3.61 -8.43
N GLU A 117 -3.94 2.81 -9.47
CA GLU A 117 -5.00 2.15 -10.21
C GLU A 117 -5.80 1.18 -9.33
N THR A 118 -5.11 0.40 -8.49
CA THR A 118 -5.77 -0.52 -7.54
C THR A 118 -6.65 0.27 -6.56
N SER A 119 -6.15 1.39 -6.03
CA SER A 119 -6.92 2.25 -5.14
C SER A 119 -8.22 2.70 -5.78
N ARG A 120 -8.16 3.23 -7.00
CA ARG A 120 -9.34 3.71 -7.74
C ARG A 120 -10.36 2.60 -7.99
N ASP A 121 -9.89 1.39 -8.30
CA ASP A 121 -10.76 0.23 -8.48
C ASP A 121 -11.53 -0.13 -7.20
N TRP A 122 -10.87 -0.10 -6.04
CA TRP A 122 -11.52 -0.35 -4.76
C TRP A 122 -12.47 0.77 -4.36
N VAL A 123 -12.11 2.03 -4.61
CA VAL A 123 -13.01 3.19 -4.42
C VAL A 123 -14.30 3.02 -5.23
N GLY A 124 -14.19 2.56 -6.48
CA GLY A 124 -15.35 2.24 -7.31
C GLY A 124 -16.23 1.10 -6.77
N ARG A 125 -15.71 0.29 -5.84
CA ARG A 125 -16.40 -0.79 -5.13
C ARG A 125 -16.85 -0.39 -3.72
N ASP A 126 -16.74 0.88 -3.36
CA ASP A 126 -17.05 1.42 -2.02
C ASP A 126 -16.14 0.85 -0.91
N VAL A 127 -14.91 0.44 -1.25
CA VAL A 127 -13.90 -0.05 -0.29
C VAL A 127 -12.70 0.91 -0.26
N PRO A 128 -12.35 1.49 0.90
CA PRO A 128 -11.20 2.37 1.00
C PRO A 128 -9.90 1.56 0.90
N PHE A 129 -9.02 1.97 -0.01
CA PHE A 129 -7.70 1.38 -0.20
C PHE A 129 -6.62 2.47 -0.15
N TRP A 130 -5.94 2.57 0.99
CA TRP A 130 -4.93 3.58 1.22
C TRP A 130 -3.54 3.01 1.04
N VAL A 131 -2.65 3.77 0.41
CA VAL A 131 -1.25 3.38 0.26
C VAL A 131 -0.38 4.53 0.76
N PHE A 132 0.45 4.24 1.75
CA PHE A 132 1.37 5.19 2.36
C PHE A 132 2.80 4.74 2.08
N LEU A 133 3.61 5.67 1.60
CA LEU A 133 5.03 5.47 1.33
C LEU A 133 5.80 6.30 2.36
N SER A 134 6.68 5.67 3.13
CA SER A 134 7.64 6.41 3.93
C SER A 134 9.03 6.30 3.34
N GLN A 135 9.76 7.39 3.43
CA GLN A 135 11.17 7.47 3.09
C GLN A 135 11.98 7.66 4.36
N SER A 136 13.13 7.00 4.46
CA SER A 136 14.05 7.16 5.58
C SER A 136 14.57 8.61 5.58
N ALA A 137 14.44 9.30 6.72
CA ALA A 137 14.84 10.70 6.89
C ALA A 137 16.36 10.91 6.82
#